data_AF-A0A967BR40-F1
#
_entry.id   AF-A0A967BR40-F1
#
_cell.length_a   1.000
_cell.length_b   1.000
_cell.length_c   1.000
_cell.angle_alpha   90.00
_cell.angle_beta   90.00
_cell.angle_gamma   90.00
#
_symmetry.space_group_name_H-M   'P 1'
#
loop_
_entity.id
_entity.type
_entity.pdbx_description
1 polymer ?
#
loop_
_entity_poly.entity_id
_entity_poly.type
_entity_poly.pdbx_seq_one_letter_code
_entity_poly.pdbx_strand_id
1 'polypeptide(L)'
;MKKYFNHSQWKRLGLFMLTLTLLASLLVSCSEQYNSPSEPEPSLTPKTLLKTALPAQGTSTTLDFATWNLEWFGDTENGPSDEALQLENVQHIIAGLDMDLWSVQEVTSVPHFDDLVSQLSGYDGFLANDPSVTDGAAYYSDYDDNEMKVGLIYKTTIVTIQSAKIILKDYDYEFAGRPPVEVQLSASIDGVSQDLVVILLHAKAGARFDAWERRLVASEALKDYLDSTW
;
A
#
# COMPACT_ATOMS: atom_id res chain seq x y z
N MET A 1 -26.46 -48.95 4.51
CA MET A 1 -27.82 -49.49 4.31
C MET A 1 -28.63 -48.44 3.56
N LYS A 2 -28.92 -48.66 2.27
CA LYS A 2 -29.64 -47.74 1.38
C LYS A 2 -31.12 -47.65 1.79
N LYS A 3 -31.74 -46.48 1.69
CA LYS A 3 -33.17 -46.40 1.35
C LYS A 3 -33.41 -45.31 0.31
N TYR A 4 -33.97 -45.78 -0.81
CA TYR A 4 -34.45 -45.06 -1.97
C TYR A 4 -35.96 -44.80 -1.83
N PHE A 5 -36.40 -43.69 -2.43
CA PHE A 5 -37.68 -43.44 -3.13
C PHE A 5 -39.01 -43.44 -2.37
N ASN A 6 -39.85 -42.42 -2.64
CA ASN A 6 -40.93 -42.62 -3.62
C ASN A 6 -41.46 -41.31 -4.24
N HIS A 7 -41.55 -41.32 -5.58
CA HIS A 7 -42.30 -40.42 -6.44
C HIS A 7 -43.67 -41.07 -6.70
N SER A 8 -44.79 -40.32 -6.67
CA SER A 8 -45.93 -40.53 -7.60
C SER A 8 -47.11 -39.61 -7.24
N GLN A 9 -47.41 -38.55 -7.99
CA GLN A 9 -48.30 -38.48 -9.17
C GLN A 9 -49.82 -38.52 -8.86
N TRP A 10 -50.74 -37.80 -9.50
CA TRP A 10 -50.79 -36.72 -10.50
C TRP A 10 -52.26 -36.20 -10.50
N LYS A 11 -52.42 -34.88 -10.72
CA LYS A 11 -53.46 -34.16 -11.50
C LYS A 11 -54.95 -34.57 -11.46
N ARG A 12 -55.81 -33.56 -11.22
CA ARG A 12 -56.81 -32.92 -12.13
C ARG A 12 -57.81 -32.11 -11.28
N LEU A 13 -58.54 -31.10 -11.73
CA LEU A 13 -58.45 -30.02 -12.73
C LEU A 13 -59.78 -29.24 -12.55
N GLY A 14 -59.80 -27.91 -12.73
CA GLY A 14 -61.03 -27.10 -12.74
C GLY A 14 -60.77 -25.69 -12.21
N LEU A 15 -60.11 -24.81 -12.96
CA LEU A 15 -60.67 -23.96 -14.04
C LEU A 15 -61.83 -23.08 -13.55
N PHE A 16 -61.50 -21.89 -13.07
CA PHE A 16 -62.32 -20.69 -13.25
C PHE A 16 -61.42 -19.56 -13.76
N MET A 17 -61.94 -18.90 -14.79
CA MET A 17 -61.29 -17.96 -15.69
C MET A 17 -61.35 -16.53 -15.14
N LEU A 18 -60.46 -15.67 -15.66
CA LEU A 18 -60.42 -14.20 -15.61
C LEU A 18 -60.05 -13.59 -14.22
N THR A 19 -59.04 -12.74 -14.08
CA THR A 19 -58.64 -11.62 -14.94
C THR A 19 -57.12 -11.38 -14.89
N LEU A 20 -56.55 -11.14 -16.08
CA LEU A 20 -55.18 -10.69 -16.28
C LEU A 20 -55.11 -9.19 -15.93
N THR A 21 -54.39 -8.85 -14.87
CA THR A 21 -53.87 -7.49 -14.68
C THR A 21 -52.35 -7.57 -14.56
N LEU A 22 -51.71 -7.31 -15.70
CA LEU A 22 -50.29 -7.07 -15.83
C LEU A 22 -50.04 -5.69 -15.19
N LEU A 23 -49.40 -5.64 -14.03
CA LEU A 23 -48.82 -4.40 -13.50
C LEU A 23 -47.35 -4.65 -13.22
N ALA A 24 -46.55 -4.59 -14.30
CA ALA A 24 -45.13 -4.35 -14.21
C ALA A 24 -44.93 -2.88 -13.82
N SER A 25 -45.00 -2.59 -12.53
CA SER A 25 -44.52 -1.31 -12.00
C SER A 25 -43.01 -1.41 -11.87
N LEU A 26 -42.30 -0.72 -12.79
CA LEU A 26 -40.88 -0.46 -12.71
C LEU A 26 -40.55 0.09 -11.32
N LEU A 27 -39.75 -0.65 -10.56
CA LEU A 27 -38.89 -0.03 -9.56
C LEU A 27 -37.82 0.71 -10.35
N VAL A 28 -38.07 2.00 -10.60
CA VAL A 28 -36.99 2.93 -10.95
C VAL A 28 -36.10 2.99 -9.71
N SER A 29 -35.08 2.15 -9.72
CA SER A 29 -33.88 2.41 -8.92
C SER A 29 -33.32 3.72 -9.43
N CYS A 30 -33.58 4.82 -8.73
CA CYS A 30 -32.71 5.98 -8.82
C CYS A 30 -31.38 5.59 -8.17
N SER A 31 -30.56 4.81 -8.88
CA SER A 31 -29.14 5.10 -8.83
C SER A 31 -29.02 6.39 -9.63
N GLU A 32 -29.03 7.54 -8.94
CA GLU A 32 -28.30 8.66 -9.50
C GLU A 32 -26.88 8.13 -9.68
N GLN A 33 -26.54 7.85 -10.94
CA GLN A 33 -25.17 7.72 -11.34
C GLN A 33 -24.57 9.08 -10.97
N TYR A 34 -23.92 9.14 -9.81
CA TYR A 34 -23.08 10.25 -9.44
C TYR A 34 -21.92 10.18 -10.43
N ASN A 35 -22.14 10.72 -11.63
CA ASN A 35 -21.08 11.13 -12.51
C ASN A 35 -20.40 12.23 -11.72
N SER A 36 -19.37 11.84 -10.97
CA SER A 36 -18.35 12.80 -10.57
C SER A 36 -17.98 13.53 -11.86
N PRO A 37 -18.07 14.87 -11.89
CA PRO A 37 -17.53 15.61 -13.02
C PRO A 37 -16.12 15.05 -13.22
N SER A 38 -15.83 14.55 -14.43
CA SER A 38 -14.44 14.37 -14.81
C SER A 38 -13.84 15.75 -14.70
N GLU A 39 -13.12 16.03 -13.62
CA GLU A 39 -12.24 17.18 -13.61
C GLU A 39 -11.38 17.03 -14.87
N PRO A 40 -11.29 18.07 -15.71
CA PRO A 40 -10.40 17.99 -16.85
C PRO A 40 -9.02 17.65 -16.28
N GLU A 41 -8.47 16.50 -16.72
CA GLU A 41 -7.06 16.16 -16.55
C GLU A 41 -6.27 17.44 -16.78
N PRO A 42 -5.54 17.96 -15.77
CA PRO A 42 -4.83 19.21 -15.91
C PRO A 42 -3.95 19.12 -17.15
N SER A 43 -4.19 20.04 -18.10
CA SER A 43 -3.38 20.20 -19.30
C SER A 43 -1.90 20.14 -18.90
N LEU A 44 -1.17 19.18 -19.48
CA LEU A 44 0.25 18.97 -19.26
C LEU A 44 1.03 20.26 -19.52
N THR A 45 1.22 21.08 -18.49
CA THR A 45 2.44 21.86 -18.37
C THR A 45 3.60 20.89 -18.52
N PRO A 46 4.73 21.28 -19.13
CA PRO A 46 5.92 20.44 -19.12
C PRO A 46 6.16 19.99 -17.67
N LYS A 47 6.24 18.67 -17.45
CA LYS A 47 6.64 18.13 -16.15
C LYS A 47 8.00 18.78 -15.87
N THR A 48 8.02 19.68 -14.90
CA THR A 48 9.20 20.49 -14.58
C THR A 48 9.59 20.19 -13.16
N LEU A 49 10.88 20.34 -12.87
CA LEU A 49 11.40 20.25 -11.53
C LEU A 49 10.59 21.14 -10.59
N LEU A 50 10.22 20.60 -9.43
CA LEU A 50 9.65 21.38 -8.35
C LEU A 50 10.73 22.33 -7.82
N LYS A 51 10.65 23.62 -8.21
CA LYS A 51 11.64 24.64 -7.81
C LYS A 51 11.29 25.35 -6.50
N THR A 52 10.10 25.13 -5.98
CA THR A 52 9.62 25.81 -4.78
C THR A 52 10.29 25.22 -3.56
N ALA A 53 10.96 26.04 -2.77
CA ALA A 53 11.47 25.63 -1.47
C ALA A 53 10.29 25.13 -0.60
N LEU A 54 10.42 23.92 -0.07
CA LEU A 54 9.44 23.34 0.84
C LEU A 54 9.90 23.64 2.27
N PRO A 55 9.01 24.14 3.14
CA PRO A 55 9.36 24.33 4.54
C PRO A 55 9.44 22.97 5.23
N ALA A 56 10.46 22.79 6.07
CA ALA A 56 10.53 21.66 6.98
C ALA A 56 9.24 21.57 7.80
N GLN A 57 8.74 20.35 8.01
CA GLN A 57 7.61 20.11 8.91
C GLN A 57 8.12 19.51 10.23
N GLY A 58 7.28 19.56 11.26
CA GLY A 58 7.66 19.04 12.57
C GLY A 58 8.37 20.04 13.48
N THR A 59 8.98 19.53 14.55
CA THR A 59 9.72 20.33 15.54
C THR A 59 10.95 19.58 16.03
N SER A 60 11.92 20.27 16.63
CA SER A 60 13.09 19.61 17.22
C SER A 60 12.78 18.72 18.44
N THR A 61 11.53 18.76 18.94
CA THR A 61 11.07 18.02 20.12
C THR A 61 10.14 16.86 19.77
N THR A 62 9.85 16.65 18.49
CA THR A 62 8.94 15.61 18.00
C THR A 62 9.69 14.62 17.12
N LEU A 63 9.17 13.41 17.05
CA LEU A 63 9.56 12.46 16.01
C LEU A 63 8.60 12.62 14.85
N ASP A 64 9.10 13.03 13.70
CA ASP A 64 8.28 13.33 12.54
C ASP A 64 8.40 12.22 11.49
N PHE A 65 7.29 11.55 11.21
CA PHE A 65 7.22 10.38 10.33
C PHE A 65 6.23 10.59 9.19
N ALA A 66 6.69 10.41 7.95
CA ALA A 66 5.85 10.44 6.76
C ALA A 66 5.77 9.07 6.07
N THR A 67 4.70 8.86 5.30
CA THR A 67 4.58 7.72 4.39
C THR A 67 4.18 8.19 3.00
N TRP A 68 4.77 7.60 1.96
CA TRP A 68 4.52 8.00 0.58
C TRP A 68 4.67 6.83 -0.40
N ASN A 69 3.59 6.56 -1.16
CA ASN A 69 3.66 5.77 -2.37
C ASN A 69 4.26 6.61 -3.51
N LEU A 70 5.43 6.21 -4.00
CA LEU A 70 6.20 6.95 -4.99
C LEU A 70 5.72 6.74 -6.44
N GLU A 71 4.72 5.88 -6.64
CA GLU A 71 4.15 5.48 -7.94
C GLU A 71 5.22 4.88 -8.86
N TRP A 72 5.43 3.57 -8.74
CA TRP A 72 6.34 2.80 -9.61
C TRP A 72 7.75 3.43 -9.79
N PHE A 73 8.37 3.83 -8.68
CA PHE A 73 9.66 4.53 -8.66
C PHE A 73 10.80 3.63 -9.16
N GLY A 74 11.36 3.99 -10.31
CA GLY A 74 12.35 3.21 -11.03
C GLY A 74 11.81 2.44 -12.24
N ASP A 75 10.53 2.62 -12.61
CA ASP A 75 9.87 1.90 -13.70
C ASP A 75 9.35 2.85 -14.79
N THR A 76 9.97 2.77 -15.96
CA THR A 76 9.70 3.65 -17.11
C THR A 76 8.37 3.37 -17.81
N GLU A 77 7.69 2.27 -17.51
CA GLU A 77 6.47 1.81 -18.18
C GLU A 77 5.20 2.05 -17.37
N ASN A 78 5.27 1.86 -16.05
CA ASN A 78 4.10 1.88 -15.16
C ASN A 78 3.91 3.21 -14.42
N GLY A 79 5.01 3.92 -14.14
CA GLY A 79 5.02 5.20 -13.43
C GLY A 79 5.21 6.42 -14.34
N PRO A 80 5.60 7.57 -13.75
CA PRO A 80 6.03 8.72 -14.52
C PRO A 80 7.30 8.43 -15.35
N SER A 81 7.13 8.21 -16.65
CA SER A 81 8.22 7.83 -17.59
C SER A 81 9.54 8.63 -17.62
N ASP A 82 9.64 9.76 -16.91
CA ASP A 82 10.87 10.54 -16.75
C ASP A 82 11.44 10.29 -15.34
N GLU A 83 12.12 9.15 -15.18
CA GLU A 83 12.65 8.68 -13.89
C GLU A 83 13.68 9.64 -13.29
N ALA A 84 14.46 10.33 -14.14
CA ALA A 84 15.41 11.33 -13.66
C ALA A 84 14.67 12.49 -12.98
N LEU A 85 13.61 12.99 -13.62
CA LEU A 85 12.77 14.02 -13.04
C LEU A 85 11.99 13.52 -11.82
N GLN A 86 11.53 12.26 -11.81
CA GLN A 86 10.88 11.67 -10.65
C GLN A 86 11.83 11.64 -9.46
N LEU A 87 13.05 11.13 -9.64
CA LEU A 87 14.09 11.11 -8.61
C LEU A 87 14.38 12.52 -8.08
N GLU A 88 14.63 13.49 -8.95
CA GLU A 88 14.91 14.86 -8.54
C GLU A 88 13.77 15.46 -7.70
N ASN A 89 12.51 15.19 -8.08
CA ASN A 89 11.36 15.68 -7.32
C ASN A 89 11.18 14.96 -5.98
N VAL A 90 11.36 13.64 -5.93
CA VAL A 90 11.30 12.85 -4.68
C VAL A 90 12.38 13.32 -3.72
N GLN A 91 13.62 13.47 -4.21
CA GLN A 91 14.75 14.01 -3.47
C GLN A 91 14.43 15.39 -2.90
N HIS A 92 13.91 16.30 -3.74
CA HIS A 92 13.57 17.66 -3.33
C HIS A 92 12.48 17.70 -2.26
N ILE A 93 11.49 16.83 -2.34
CA ILE A 93 10.41 16.72 -1.34
C ILE A 93 10.95 16.18 -0.01
N ILE A 94 11.70 15.07 -0.04
CA ILE A 94 12.24 14.46 1.18
C ILE A 94 13.20 15.41 1.89
N ALA A 95 14.14 16.02 1.15
CA ALA A 95 15.09 16.98 1.71
C ALA A 95 14.43 18.27 2.21
N GLY A 96 13.37 18.73 1.52
CA GLY A 96 12.68 19.97 1.87
C GLY A 96 11.74 19.85 3.08
N LEU A 97 10.98 18.75 3.18
CA LEU A 97 10.10 18.51 4.32
C LEU A 97 10.87 18.07 5.56
N ASP A 98 12.06 17.46 5.39
CA ASP A 98 13.01 17.14 6.45
C ASP A 98 12.41 16.27 7.58
N MET A 99 11.65 15.23 7.23
CA MET A 99 11.09 14.28 8.22
C MET A 99 12.18 13.38 8.80
N ASP A 100 12.03 12.92 10.04
CA ASP A 100 13.02 12.03 10.66
C ASP A 100 12.95 10.61 10.12
N LEU A 101 11.75 10.17 9.70
CA LEU A 101 11.51 8.90 9.04
C LEU A 101 10.57 9.07 7.83
N TRP A 102 10.77 8.20 6.85
CA TRP A 102 9.91 8.02 5.68
C TRP A 102 9.67 6.53 5.44
N SER A 103 8.41 6.14 5.31
CA SER A 103 8.05 4.85 4.74
C SER A 103 7.66 5.08 3.28
N VAL A 104 8.35 4.41 2.36
CA VAL A 104 8.06 4.51 0.93
C VAL A 104 7.42 3.23 0.42
N GLN A 105 6.54 3.36 -0.57
CA GLN A 105 5.91 2.24 -1.28
C GLN A 105 6.10 2.41 -2.79
N GLU A 106 5.94 1.29 -3.51
CA GLU A 106 6.11 1.20 -4.97
C GLU A 106 7.49 1.62 -5.48
N VAL A 107 8.52 1.20 -4.75
CA VAL A 107 9.89 1.26 -5.27
C VAL A 107 10.17 -0.03 -6.02
N THR A 108 10.48 0.05 -7.32
CA THR A 108 10.71 -1.16 -8.13
C THR A 108 12.18 -1.40 -8.40
N SER A 109 13.00 -0.34 -8.44
CA SER A 109 14.43 -0.41 -8.75
C SER A 109 15.30 -0.10 -7.52
N VAL A 110 16.06 -1.10 -7.05
CA VAL A 110 17.05 -0.93 -5.96
C VAL A 110 18.10 0.12 -6.34
N PRO A 111 18.75 0.09 -7.53
CA PRO A 111 19.72 1.13 -7.89
C PRO A 111 19.14 2.54 -7.90
N HIS A 112 17.87 2.71 -8.31
CA HIS A 112 17.23 4.02 -8.35
C HIS A 112 16.95 4.56 -6.93
N PHE A 113 16.60 3.67 -6.00
CA PHE A 113 16.49 4.01 -4.58
C PHE A 113 17.85 4.37 -3.97
N ASP A 114 18.90 3.61 -4.28
CA ASP A 114 20.26 3.90 -3.81
C ASP A 114 20.74 5.27 -4.31
N ASP A 115 20.45 5.61 -5.58
CA ASP A 115 20.73 6.94 -6.13
C ASP A 115 19.99 8.04 -5.37
N LEU A 116 18.72 7.84 -5.00
CA LEU A 116 17.96 8.76 -4.17
C LEU A 116 18.60 8.94 -2.78
N VAL A 117 18.84 7.86 -2.05
CA VAL A 117 19.42 7.91 -0.69
C VAL A 117 20.79 8.56 -0.71
N SER A 118 21.62 8.30 -1.72
CA SER A 118 22.95 8.92 -1.86
C SER A 118 22.92 10.45 -1.99
N GLN A 119 21.78 11.02 -2.42
CA GLN A 119 21.56 12.46 -2.57
C GLN A 119 20.95 13.11 -1.33
N LEU A 120 20.55 12.32 -0.33
CA LEU A 120 19.91 12.77 0.91
C LEU A 120 20.93 12.83 2.05
N SER A 121 21.67 13.93 2.14
CA SER A 121 22.67 14.14 3.19
C SER A 121 22.07 13.96 4.59
N GLY A 122 22.65 13.05 5.39
CA GLY A 122 22.22 12.77 6.76
C GLY A 122 21.18 11.65 6.89
N TYR A 123 20.65 11.17 5.75
CA TYR A 123 19.74 10.04 5.70
C TYR A 123 20.48 8.75 5.31
N ASP A 124 19.91 7.64 5.75
CA ASP A 124 20.21 6.30 5.27
C ASP A 124 18.87 5.60 4.99
N GLY A 125 18.89 4.43 4.34
CA GLY A 125 17.66 3.74 4.01
C GLY A 125 17.87 2.31 3.50
N PHE A 126 16.80 1.54 3.50
CA PHE A 126 16.78 0.19 2.96
C PHE A 126 15.40 -0.15 2.39
N LEU A 127 15.38 -1.08 1.43
CA LEU A 127 14.18 -1.68 0.87
C LEU A 127 13.91 -3.04 1.51
N ALA A 128 12.68 -3.54 1.34
CA ALA A 128 12.25 -4.81 1.91
C ALA A 128 13.08 -6.03 1.45
N ASN A 129 13.78 -5.95 0.32
CA ASN A 129 14.67 -7.00 -0.19
C ASN A 129 16.14 -6.81 0.20
N ASP A 130 16.48 -5.77 0.97
CA ASP A 130 17.84 -5.53 1.44
C ASP A 130 18.36 -6.71 2.27
N PRO A 131 19.65 -7.10 2.15
CA PRO A 131 20.20 -8.23 2.91
C PRO A 131 20.09 -8.12 4.44
N SER A 132 19.91 -6.91 4.99
CA SER A 132 19.67 -6.68 6.42
C SER A 132 18.25 -7.03 6.85
N VAL A 133 17.30 -7.14 5.91
CA VAL A 133 15.92 -7.53 6.18
C VAL A 133 15.82 -9.04 6.18
N THR A 134 15.55 -9.62 7.36
CA THR A 134 15.38 -11.07 7.50
C THR A 134 14.20 -11.54 6.65
N ASP A 135 14.44 -12.57 5.83
CA ASP A 135 13.52 -13.13 4.83
C ASP A 135 13.15 -12.18 3.67
N GLY A 136 13.72 -10.97 3.59
CA GLY A 136 13.33 -9.93 2.63
C GLY A 136 13.35 -10.38 1.18
N ALA A 137 14.52 -10.78 0.69
CA ALA A 137 14.74 -11.25 -0.68
C ALA A 137 13.95 -12.51 -1.06
N ALA A 138 13.30 -13.21 -0.11
CA ALA A 138 12.46 -14.36 -0.42
C ALA A 138 11.01 -13.96 -0.80
N TYR A 139 10.60 -12.74 -0.43
CA TYR A 139 9.24 -12.21 -0.67
C TYR A 139 9.23 -10.97 -1.56
N TYR A 140 10.38 -10.30 -1.71
CA TYR A 140 10.56 -9.14 -2.55
C TYR A 140 11.66 -9.43 -3.58
N SER A 141 11.37 -10.34 -4.52
CA SER A 141 12.25 -10.66 -5.65
C SER A 141 11.47 -11.14 -6.87
N ASP A 142 10.17 -10.83 -6.94
CA ASP A 142 9.29 -11.26 -8.02
C ASP A 142 9.54 -10.40 -9.28
N TYR A 143 9.03 -10.85 -10.43
CA TYR A 143 9.07 -10.06 -11.67
C TYR A 143 10.47 -9.57 -12.08
N ASP A 144 11.49 -10.45 -11.99
CA ASP A 144 12.88 -10.11 -12.27
C ASP A 144 13.41 -8.94 -11.41
N ASP A 145 13.04 -8.95 -10.11
CA ASP A 145 13.37 -7.91 -9.11
C ASP A 145 12.72 -6.54 -9.39
N ASN A 146 11.59 -6.51 -10.13
CA ASN A 146 10.83 -5.31 -10.44
C ASN A 146 9.51 -5.20 -9.65
N GLU A 147 9.32 -5.99 -8.59
CA GLU A 147 8.14 -5.89 -7.74
C GLU A 147 8.12 -4.59 -6.91
N MET A 148 6.92 -4.15 -6.53
CA MET A 148 6.69 -2.89 -5.80
C MET A 148 7.12 -2.98 -4.33
N LYS A 149 8.40 -2.79 -4.04
CA LYS A 149 8.99 -2.87 -2.70
C LYS A 149 8.46 -1.76 -1.80
N VAL A 150 8.43 -2.06 -0.50
CA VAL A 150 8.33 -1.05 0.56
C VAL A 150 9.73 -0.76 1.10
N GLY A 151 9.93 0.43 1.66
CA GLY A 151 11.22 0.84 2.20
C GLY A 151 11.11 1.81 3.36
N LEU A 152 12.24 2.01 4.02
CA LEU A 152 12.43 3.01 5.06
C LEU A 152 13.61 3.92 4.69
N ILE A 153 13.43 5.23 4.84
CA ILE A 153 14.50 6.23 4.77
C ILE A 153 14.47 7.00 6.10
N TYR A 154 15.61 7.22 6.74
CA TYR A 154 15.66 7.74 8.11
C TYR A 154 16.89 8.61 8.38
N LYS A 155 16.76 9.63 9.23
CA LYS A 155 17.89 10.43 9.71
C LYS A 155 18.75 9.62 10.66
N THR A 156 20.00 9.38 10.28
CA THR A 156 20.96 8.56 11.06
C THR A 156 21.33 9.16 12.41
N THR A 157 21.14 10.47 12.61
CA THR A 157 21.38 11.16 13.88
C THR A 157 20.23 11.00 14.89
N ILE A 158 19.03 10.63 14.42
CA ILE A 158 17.83 10.48 15.24
C ILE A 158 17.49 9.00 15.43
N VAL A 159 17.60 8.20 14.37
CA VAL A 159 17.13 6.83 14.31
C VAL A 159 18.28 5.85 14.21
N THR A 160 18.21 4.78 14.99
CA THR A 160 19.07 3.60 14.87
C THR A 160 18.21 2.37 14.66
N ILE A 161 18.43 1.67 13.55
CA ILE A 161 17.73 0.42 13.24
C ILE A 161 18.33 -0.71 14.07
N GLN A 162 17.48 -1.45 14.76
CA GLN A 162 17.87 -2.60 15.59
C GLN A 162 17.67 -3.92 14.84
N SER A 163 16.53 -4.06 14.15
CA SER A 163 16.25 -5.22 13.30
C SER A 163 15.15 -4.91 12.27
N ALA A 164 15.16 -5.64 11.16
CA ALA A 164 14.09 -5.65 10.18
C ALA A 164 13.80 -7.09 9.74
N LYS A 165 12.52 -7.45 9.59
CA LYS A 165 12.10 -8.79 9.13
C LYS A 165 10.74 -8.76 8.44
N ILE A 166 10.53 -9.71 7.53
CA ILE A 166 9.19 -9.98 6.99
C ILE A 166 8.31 -10.65 8.05
N ILE A 167 7.08 -10.17 8.21
CA ILE A 167 6.05 -10.73 9.10
C ILE A 167 4.82 -11.20 8.31
N LEU A 168 3.93 -11.99 8.93
CA LEU A 168 2.67 -12.45 8.31
C LEU A 168 2.85 -13.19 6.99
N LYS A 169 3.94 -13.96 6.86
CA LYS A 169 4.31 -14.72 5.66
C LYS A 169 3.24 -15.69 5.16
N ASP A 170 2.43 -16.23 6.07
CA ASP A 170 1.31 -17.12 5.73
C ASP A 170 0.13 -16.40 5.05
N TYR A 171 0.12 -15.07 5.08
CA TYR A 171 -0.89 -14.19 4.45
C TYR A 171 -0.36 -13.49 3.20
N ASP A 172 0.69 -14.04 2.57
CA ASP A 172 1.32 -13.49 1.37
C ASP A 172 0.29 -13.15 0.26
N TYR A 173 -0.67 -14.06 0.03
CA TYR A 173 -1.74 -13.83 -0.92
C TYR A 173 -2.59 -12.62 -0.55
N GLU A 174 -3.03 -12.48 0.70
CA GLU A 174 -3.84 -11.36 1.16
C GLU A 174 -3.08 -10.03 1.03
N PHE A 175 -1.77 -10.04 1.29
CA PHE A 175 -0.86 -8.91 1.09
C PHE A 175 -0.37 -8.71 -0.34
N ALA A 176 -0.85 -9.51 -1.30
CA ALA A 176 -0.52 -9.39 -2.72
C ALA A 176 0.96 -9.60 -3.06
N GLY A 177 1.57 -10.62 -2.46
CA GLY A 177 2.98 -10.96 -2.65
C GLY A 177 3.92 -10.06 -1.88
N ARG A 178 3.39 -9.21 -0.97
CA ARG A 178 4.16 -8.16 -0.27
C ARG A 178 3.83 -8.15 1.22
N PRO A 179 4.12 -9.25 1.94
CA PRO A 179 3.91 -9.31 3.38
C PRO A 179 4.65 -8.17 4.09
N PRO A 180 4.12 -7.61 5.19
CA PRO A 180 4.68 -6.42 5.81
C PRO A 180 6.09 -6.62 6.36
N VAL A 181 6.83 -5.52 6.45
CA VAL A 181 8.14 -5.49 7.11
C VAL A 181 7.97 -4.92 8.52
N GLU A 182 8.32 -5.68 9.55
CA GLU A 182 8.51 -5.16 10.90
C GLU A 182 9.92 -4.59 11.03
N VAL A 183 10.03 -3.34 11.48
CA VAL A 183 11.28 -2.67 11.80
C VAL A 183 11.27 -2.28 13.27
N GLN A 184 12.21 -2.81 14.04
CA GLN A 184 12.48 -2.36 15.41
C GLN A 184 13.61 -1.34 15.36
N LEU A 185 13.40 -0.19 15.99
CA LEU A 185 14.33 0.93 15.98
C LEU A 185 14.31 1.69 17.30
N SER A 186 15.38 2.41 17.61
CA SER A 186 15.37 3.43 18.65
C SER A 186 15.41 4.82 18.03
N ALA A 187 14.56 5.72 18.50
CA ALA A 187 14.56 7.13 18.13
C ALA A 187 15.02 8.00 19.32
N SER A 188 15.98 8.88 19.09
CA SER A 188 16.56 9.74 20.13
C SER A 188 16.37 11.22 19.80
N ILE A 189 15.61 11.92 20.64
CA ILE A 189 15.30 13.35 20.51
C ILE A 189 15.59 14.02 21.85
N ASP A 190 16.33 15.14 21.84
CA ASP A 190 16.72 15.88 23.04
C ASP A 190 17.34 15.03 24.16
N GLY A 191 18.10 14.00 23.77
CA GLY A 191 18.76 13.07 24.70
C GLY A 191 17.84 12.04 25.35
N VAL A 192 16.56 12.00 24.96
CA VAL A 192 15.61 10.95 25.36
C VAL A 192 15.49 9.95 24.23
N SER A 193 15.72 8.67 24.54
CA SER A 193 15.62 7.57 23.58
C SER A 193 14.36 6.75 23.85
N GLN A 194 13.65 6.37 22.80
CA GLN A 194 12.51 5.45 22.85
C GLN A 194 12.64 4.37 21.78
N ASP A 195 12.37 3.13 22.17
CA ASP A 195 12.26 2.00 21.25
C ASP A 195 10.87 2.01 20.60
N LEU A 196 10.84 1.79 19.29
CA LEU A 196 9.65 1.81 18.45
C LEU A 196 9.62 0.58 17.54
N VAL A 197 8.41 0.19 17.19
CA VAL A 197 8.14 -0.82 16.17
C VAL A 197 7.36 -0.15 15.05
N VAL A 198 7.94 -0.16 13.86
CA VAL A 198 7.34 0.41 12.65
C VAL A 198 7.01 -0.73 11.70
N ILE A 199 5.76 -0.75 11.19
CA ILE A 199 5.32 -1.74 10.21
C ILE A 199 5.20 -1.06 8.84
N LEU A 200 6.03 -1.47 7.88
CA LEU A 200 5.97 -1.01 6.49
C LEU A 200 5.00 -1.90 5.71
N LEU A 201 4.01 -1.29 5.05
CA LEU A 201 2.92 -2.01 4.41
C LEU A 201 2.53 -1.35 3.08
N HIS A 202 2.29 -2.18 2.05
CA HIS A 202 1.58 -1.78 0.85
C HIS A 202 0.47 -2.79 0.53
N ALA A 203 -0.73 -2.56 1.08
CA ALA A 203 -1.86 -3.48 1.01
C ALA A 203 -2.40 -3.71 -0.41
N LYS A 204 -3.21 -4.77 -0.58
CA LYS A 204 -3.84 -5.09 -1.87
C LYS A 204 -4.64 -3.92 -2.45
N ALA A 205 -4.25 -3.45 -3.64
CA ALA A 205 -4.96 -2.41 -4.38
C ALA A 205 -6.22 -2.91 -5.11
N GLY A 206 -7.07 -2.00 -5.56
CA GLY A 206 -8.24 -2.26 -6.41
C GLY A 206 -9.59 -2.17 -5.68
N ALA A 207 -10.63 -1.83 -6.44
CA ALA A 207 -11.97 -1.52 -5.93
C ALA A 207 -12.96 -2.70 -5.98
N ARG A 208 -12.55 -3.86 -6.51
CA ARG A 208 -13.41 -5.05 -6.59
C ARG A 208 -13.56 -5.72 -5.22
N PHE A 209 -14.61 -6.54 -5.10
CA PHE A 209 -14.94 -7.24 -3.86
C PHE A 209 -13.81 -8.15 -3.37
N ASP A 210 -13.13 -8.88 -4.26
CA ASP A 210 -11.98 -9.73 -3.93
C ASP A 210 -10.79 -8.94 -3.36
N ALA A 211 -10.55 -7.73 -3.88
CA ALA A 211 -9.50 -6.86 -3.35
C ALA A 211 -9.86 -6.32 -1.96
N TRP A 212 -11.14 -6.00 -1.73
CA TRP A 212 -11.64 -5.62 -0.41
C TRP A 212 -11.52 -6.77 0.60
N GLU A 213 -11.92 -7.99 0.22
CA GLU A 213 -11.88 -9.17 1.08
C GLU A 213 -10.44 -9.50 1.51
N ARG A 214 -9.48 -9.42 0.57
CA ARG A 214 -8.05 -9.58 0.89
C ARG A 214 -7.55 -8.52 1.88
N ARG A 215 -7.95 -7.25 1.73
CA ARG A 215 -7.59 -6.20 2.70
C ARG A 215 -8.21 -6.43 4.08
N LEU A 216 -9.43 -6.96 4.14
CA LEU A 216 -10.08 -7.30 5.40
C LEU A 216 -9.26 -8.37 6.14
N VAL A 217 -9.01 -9.52 5.50
CA VAL A 217 -8.25 -10.62 6.11
C VAL A 217 -6.83 -10.19 6.47
N ALA A 218 -6.15 -9.44 5.60
CA ALA A 218 -4.82 -8.88 5.89
C ALA A 218 -4.82 -7.97 7.12
N SER A 219 -5.84 -7.12 7.28
CA SER A 219 -5.94 -6.20 8.42
C SER A 219 -6.25 -6.93 9.72
N GLU A 220 -7.09 -7.98 9.68
CA GLU A 220 -7.36 -8.85 10.82
C GLU A 220 -6.08 -9.60 11.25
N ALA A 221 -5.35 -10.19 10.29
CA ALA A 221 -4.08 -10.85 10.57
C ALA A 221 -3.03 -9.91 11.17
N LEU A 222 -2.91 -8.68 10.64
CA LEU A 222 -2.00 -7.69 11.20
C LEU A 222 -2.41 -7.27 12.61
N LYS A 223 -3.72 -7.09 12.86
CA LYS A 223 -4.21 -6.81 14.20
C LYS A 223 -3.87 -7.94 15.17
N ASP A 224 -4.12 -9.20 14.81
CA ASP A 224 -3.83 -10.36 15.65
C ASP A 224 -2.33 -10.47 15.95
N TYR A 225 -1.47 -10.16 14.98
CA TYR A 225 -0.02 -10.08 15.19
C TYR A 225 0.36 -9.01 16.20
N LEU A 226 -0.19 -7.80 16.05
CA LEU A 226 0.08 -6.69 16.97
C LEU A 226 -0.38 -7.05 18.39
N ASP A 227 -1.63 -7.51 18.57
CA ASP A 227 -2.21 -7.85 19.87
C ASP A 227 -1.49 -9.01 20.59
N SER A 228 -0.85 -9.92 19.84
CA SER A 228 -0.16 -11.09 20.40
C SER A 228 1.35 -10.90 20.61
N THR A 229 1.93 -9.87 20.00
CA THR A 229 3.39 -9.63 20.00
C THR A 229 3.78 -8.41 20.83
N TRP A 230 2.95 -7.36 20.87
CA TRP A 230 3.24 -6.05 21.47
C TRP A 230 2.16 -5.61 22.46
#